data_AF-A0A973BBK8-F1
#
_entry.id   AF-A0A973BBK8-F1
#
_cell.length_a   1.000
_cell.length_b   1.000
_cell.length_c   1.000
_cell.angle_alpha   90.00
_cell.angle_beta   90.00
_cell.angle_gamma   90.00
#
_symmetry.space_group_name_H-M   'P 1'
#
loop_
_entity.id
_entity.type
_entity.pdbx_description
1 polymer ?
#
loop_
_entity_poly.entity_id
_entity_poly.type
_entity_poly.pdbx_seq_one_letter_code
_entity_poly.pdbx_strand_id
1 'polypeptide(L)'
;KNVDNVVVYQYEKDVAHQKQILGGMLLKAQEKTHAYMNLLSREEVTSDALNTIEIFLKEKLNVSLSSDFKKLSKEFKIKELKEKLNRPIRVCGMVKNEGEPGGGPFWVSKEGSDSLQIVESAQINKKDKKQQEILKSSTHFNPVNLVCGVKDYQGNKFDLLDYADHNAVFITPKTKNGKDLKALELPGLWNGAMAHWNTIFVEVPLMTFNPVKTVNDLLKSAHQIK
;
A
#
# COMPACT_ATOMS: atom_id res chain seq x y z
N LYS A 1 -4.01 -13.04 -1.67
CA LYS A 1 -5.37 -13.48 -1.24
C LYS A 1 -5.20 -14.05 0.15
N ASN A 2 -5.93 -13.54 1.13
CA ASN A 2 -5.87 -14.08 2.48
C ASN A 2 -6.57 -15.46 2.55
N VAL A 3 -6.15 -16.30 3.49
CA VAL A 3 -6.66 -17.67 3.67
C VAL A 3 -8.12 -17.71 4.10
N ASP A 4 -8.57 -16.68 4.80
CA ASP A 4 -9.92 -16.52 5.32
C ASP A 4 -10.91 -15.91 4.30
N ASN A 5 -10.45 -15.45 3.14
CA ASN A 5 -11.31 -14.85 2.11
C ASN A 5 -11.75 -15.92 1.10
N VAL A 6 -12.93 -16.51 1.28
CA VAL A 6 -13.39 -17.69 0.50
C VAL A 6 -14.68 -17.35 -0.24
N VAL A 7 -14.82 -17.79 -1.49
CA VAL A 7 -16.01 -17.53 -2.31
C VAL A 7 -16.51 -18.85 -2.89
N VAL A 8 -17.80 -19.00 -3.11
CA VAL A 8 -18.33 -20.17 -3.84
C VAL A 8 -17.93 -20.13 -5.31
N TYR A 9 -17.83 -21.31 -5.94
CA TYR A 9 -17.38 -21.49 -7.33
C TYR A 9 -18.01 -20.51 -8.34
N GLN A 10 -19.29 -20.13 -8.15
CA GLN A 10 -19.99 -19.17 -8.99
C GLN A 10 -19.28 -17.80 -9.11
N TYR A 11 -18.63 -17.33 -8.05
CA TYR A 11 -17.97 -16.02 -8.01
C TYR A 11 -16.46 -16.08 -8.28
N GLU A 12 -15.89 -17.28 -8.45
CA GLU A 12 -14.44 -17.44 -8.62
C GLU A 12 -13.90 -16.70 -9.85
N LYS A 13 -14.64 -16.72 -10.97
CA LYS A 13 -14.24 -16.05 -12.22
C LYS A 13 -14.19 -14.54 -12.04
N ASP A 14 -15.17 -13.95 -11.36
CA ASP A 14 -15.20 -12.51 -11.12
C ASP A 14 -14.06 -12.09 -10.19
N VAL A 15 -13.81 -12.85 -9.12
CA VAL A 15 -12.67 -12.59 -8.23
C VAL A 15 -11.32 -12.74 -8.96
N ALA A 16 -11.19 -13.75 -9.83
CA ALA A 16 -10.00 -13.93 -10.66
C ALA A 16 -9.80 -12.74 -11.61
N HIS A 17 -10.87 -12.28 -12.26
CA HIS A 17 -10.82 -11.12 -13.14
C HIS A 17 -10.38 -9.85 -12.41
N GLN A 18 -10.91 -9.59 -11.22
CA GLN A 18 -10.49 -8.44 -10.41
C GLN A 18 -9.00 -8.50 -10.04
N LYS A 19 -8.46 -9.69 -9.74
CA LYS A 19 -7.02 -9.85 -9.52
C LYS A 19 -6.19 -9.64 -10.79
N GLN A 20 -6.68 -10.06 -11.95
CA GLN A 20 -6.01 -9.81 -13.23
C GLN A 20 -5.92 -8.31 -13.52
N ILE A 21 -6.97 -7.54 -13.18
CA ILE A 21 -6.94 -6.07 -13.27
C ILE A 21 -5.81 -5.50 -12.39
N LEU A 22 -5.75 -5.87 -11.11
CA LEU A 22 -4.68 -5.42 -10.21
C LEU A 22 -3.29 -5.82 -10.71
N GLY A 23 -3.16 -7.04 -11.25
CA GLY A 23 -1.92 -7.51 -11.86
C GLY A 23 -1.52 -6.72 -13.11
N GLY A 24 -2.47 -6.42 -13.99
CA GLY A 24 -2.23 -5.57 -15.16
C GLY A 24 -1.81 -4.16 -14.79
N MET A 25 -2.43 -3.58 -13.74
CA MET A 25 -2.03 -2.27 -13.22
C MET A 25 -0.60 -2.29 -12.64
N LEU A 26 -0.23 -3.34 -11.91
CA LEU A 26 1.13 -3.52 -11.42
C LEU A 26 2.13 -3.59 -12.58
N LEU A 27 1.87 -4.45 -13.57
CA LEU A 27 2.75 -4.62 -14.73
C LEU A 27 2.94 -3.31 -15.48
N LYS A 28 1.86 -2.56 -15.72
CA LYS A 28 1.92 -1.25 -16.38
C LYS A 28 2.75 -0.23 -15.59
N ALA A 29 2.59 -0.20 -14.26
CA ALA A 29 3.37 0.67 -13.40
C ALA A 29 4.87 0.26 -13.37
N GLN A 30 5.16 -1.03 -13.28
CA GLN A 30 6.52 -1.57 -13.32
C GLN A 30 7.21 -1.28 -14.65
N GLU A 31 6.56 -1.54 -15.78
CA GLU A 31 7.12 -1.30 -17.10
C GLU A 31 7.53 0.17 -17.28
N LYS A 32 6.66 1.11 -16.89
CA LYS A 32 6.99 2.54 -16.92
C LYS A 32 8.11 2.90 -15.95
N THR A 33 8.08 2.36 -14.73
CA THR A 33 9.13 2.58 -13.73
C THR A 33 10.48 2.10 -14.25
N HIS A 34 10.55 0.91 -14.84
CA HIS A 34 11.78 0.34 -15.39
C HIS A 34 12.29 1.13 -16.60
N ALA A 35 11.39 1.56 -17.49
CA ALA A 35 11.75 2.42 -18.61
C ALA A 35 12.38 3.75 -18.14
N TYR A 36 11.82 4.36 -17.10
CA TYR A 36 12.38 5.58 -16.51
C TYR A 36 13.69 5.34 -15.76
N MET A 37 13.84 4.21 -15.05
CA MET A 37 15.12 3.83 -14.43
C MET A 37 16.24 3.66 -15.47
N ASN A 38 15.93 3.02 -16.61
CA ASN A 38 16.86 2.89 -17.72
C ASN A 38 17.19 4.25 -18.35
N LEU A 39 16.19 5.13 -18.53
CA LEU A 39 16.39 6.49 -19.04
C LEU A 39 17.30 7.31 -18.13
N LEU A 40 17.08 7.27 -16.81
CA LEU A 40 17.88 7.98 -15.81
C LEU A 40 19.30 7.42 -15.65
N SER A 41 19.58 6.23 -16.21
CA SER A 41 20.90 5.59 -16.18
C SER A 41 21.77 5.93 -17.39
N ARG A 42 21.26 6.74 -18.32
CA ARG A 42 22.03 7.27 -19.45
C ARG A 42 22.89 8.46 -19.01
N GLU A 43 23.97 8.72 -19.75
CA GLU A 43 24.86 9.87 -19.51
C GLU A 43 24.10 11.21 -19.68
N GLU A 44 23.26 11.29 -20.71
CA GLU A 44 22.46 12.49 -20.97
C GLU A 44 20.96 12.24 -20.71
N VAL A 45 20.43 13.00 -19.75
CA VAL A 45 18.99 13.05 -19.44
C VAL A 45 18.48 14.47 -19.68
N THR A 46 17.41 14.65 -20.44
CA THR A 46 16.86 15.98 -20.72
C THR A 46 16.03 16.51 -19.53
N SER A 47 15.89 17.83 -19.42
CA SER A 47 15.03 18.45 -18.39
C SER A 47 13.56 18.02 -18.53
N ASP A 48 13.08 17.85 -19.77
CA ASP A 48 11.72 17.38 -20.04
C ASP A 48 11.50 15.94 -19.57
N ALA A 49 12.51 15.08 -19.72
CA ALA A 49 12.46 13.72 -19.18
C ALA A 49 12.35 13.74 -17.64
N LEU A 50 13.13 14.59 -16.96
CA LEU A 50 13.05 14.74 -15.50
C LEU A 50 11.66 15.22 -15.05
N ASN A 51 11.10 16.21 -15.75
CA ASN A 51 9.76 16.71 -15.45
C ASN A 51 8.68 15.64 -15.70
N THR A 52 8.80 14.87 -16.78
CA THR A 52 7.88 13.75 -17.08
C THR A 52 7.91 12.70 -15.97
N ILE A 53 9.09 12.35 -15.48
CA ILE A 53 9.26 11.35 -14.41
C ILE A 53 8.72 11.89 -13.09
N GLU A 54 8.96 13.17 -12.77
CA GLU A 54 8.40 13.83 -11.60
C GLU A 54 6.85 13.75 -11.62
N ILE A 55 6.23 14.09 -12.75
CA ILE A 55 4.76 14.03 -12.91
C ILE A 55 4.28 12.60 -12.73
N PHE A 56 4.97 11.61 -13.31
CA PHE A 56 4.63 10.20 -13.15
C PHE A 56 4.66 9.76 -11.68
N LEU A 57 5.72 10.10 -10.93
CA LEU A 57 5.83 9.78 -9.51
C LEU A 57 4.68 10.39 -8.70
N LYS A 58 4.37 11.67 -8.95
CA LYS A 58 3.31 12.39 -8.23
C LYS A 58 1.91 11.89 -8.58
N GLU A 59 1.59 11.79 -9.86
CA GLU A 59 0.21 11.54 -10.30
C GLU A 59 -0.15 10.06 -10.45
N LYS A 60 0.83 9.19 -10.72
CA LYS A 60 0.57 7.76 -10.96
C LYS A 60 1.00 6.88 -9.79
N LEU A 61 2.08 7.26 -9.10
CA LEU A 61 2.57 6.50 -7.94
C LEU A 61 2.27 7.17 -6.60
N ASN A 62 1.69 8.39 -6.60
CA ASN A 62 1.34 9.13 -5.38
C ASN A 62 2.56 9.36 -4.45
N VAL A 63 3.73 9.56 -5.05
CA VAL A 63 5.00 9.72 -4.34
C VAL A 63 5.35 11.19 -4.22
N SER A 64 5.53 11.65 -2.98
CA SER A 64 6.06 12.98 -2.70
C SER A 64 7.58 13.01 -2.83
N LEU A 65 8.05 14.05 -3.52
CA LEU A 65 9.46 14.44 -3.60
C LEU A 65 9.76 15.47 -2.51
N SER A 66 11.04 15.69 -2.25
CA SER A 66 11.54 16.68 -1.32
C SER A 66 10.99 18.07 -1.65
N SER A 67 10.74 18.87 -0.61
CA SER A 67 10.23 20.25 -0.75
C SER A 67 11.10 21.12 -1.65
N ASP A 68 12.41 20.87 -1.66
CA ASP A 68 13.39 21.60 -2.45
C ASP A 68 13.72 20.95 -3.79
N PHE A 69 13.00 19.88 -4.19
CA PHE A 69 13.26 19.13 -5.43
C PHE A 69 13.45 20.05 -6.65
N LYS A 70 12.60 21.08 -6.79
CA LYS A 70 12.68 22.03 -7.92
C LYS A 70 13.99 22.84 -7.95
N LYS A 71 14.58 23.12 -6.78
CA LYS A 71 15.82 23.89 -6.61
C LYS A 71 17.08 23.04 -6.72
N LEU A 72 16.96 21.72 -6.65
CA LEU A 72 18.09 20.80 -6.75
C LEU A 72 18.80 20.91 -8.10
N SER A 73 20.11 20.66 -8.08
CA SER A 73 20.90 20.45 -9.30
C SER A 73 20.37 19.23 -10.06
N LYS A 74 20.69 19.16 -11.35
CA LYS A 74 20.28 18.04 -12.21
C LYS A 74 20.68 16.67 -11.65
N GLU A 75 21.89 16.58 -11.11
CA GLU A 75 22.42 15.35 -10.51
C GLU A 75 21.62 14.92 -9.29
N PHE A 76 21.33 15.85 -8.36
CA PHE A 76 20.52 15.54 -7.18
C PHE A 76 19.07 15.21 -7.53
N LYS A 77 18.50 15.85 -8.56
CA LYS A 77 17.18 15.45 -9.10
C LYS A 77 17.20 14.02 -9.60
N ILE A 78 18.18 13.63 -10.41
CA ILE A 78 18.30 12.26 -10.93
C ILE A 78 18.42 11.27 -9.78
N LYS A 79 19.26 11.56 -8.78
CA LYS A 79 19.44 10.72 -7.60
C LYS A 79 18.12 10.50 -6.87
N GLU A 80 17.40 11.58 -6.53
CA GLU A 80 16.14 11.47 -5.81
C GLU A 80 15.06 10.73 -6.64
N LEU A 81 14.95 11.02 -7.94
CA LEU A 81 14.02 10.29 -8.82
C LEU A 81 14.33 8.80 -8.87
N LYS A 82 15.61 8.40 -8.94
CA LYS A 82 16.02 6.99 -8.88
C LYS A 82 15.66 6.35 -7.54
N GLU A 83 15.93 7.02 -6.42
CA GLU A 83 15.60 6.52 -5.07
C GLU A 83 14.10 6.32 -4.88
N LYS A 84 13.27 7.16 -5.51
CA LYS A 84 11.81 7.10 -5.43
C LYS A 84 11.20 6.08 -6.41
N LEU A 85 11.79 5.92 -7.59
CA LEU A 85 11.35 4.91 -8.57
C LEU A 85 11.79 3.49 -8.19
N ASN A 86 13.02 3.31 -7.69
CA ASN A 86 13.62 2.00 -7.42
C ASN A 86 13.19 1.43 -6.08
N ARG A 87 11.88 1.20 -5.95
CA ARG A 87 11.21 0.67 -4.76
C ARG A 87 10.29 -0.48 -5.18
N PRO A 88 10.04 -1.45 -4.29
CA PRO A 88 8.96 -2.40 -4.49
C PRO A 88 7.62 -1.67 -4.70
N ILE A 89 6.75 -2.24 -5.54
CA ILE A 89 5.43 -1.69 -5.83
C ILE A 89 4.37 -2.60 -5.23
N ARG A 90 3.37 -2.02 -4.56
CA ARG A 90 2.14 -2.72 -4.16
C ARG A 90 0.93 -2.06 -4.80
N VAL A 91 0.12 -2.88 -5.47
CA VAL A 91 -1.22 -2.49 -5.93
C VAL A 91 -2.23 -3.14 -4.99
N CYS A 92 -3.00 -2.30 -4.32
CA CYS A 92 -3.87 -2.70 -3.23
C CYS A 92 -5.33 -2.51 -3.64
N GLY A 93 -6.08 -3.61 -3.70
CA GLY A 93 -7.52 -3.55 -3.87
C GLY A 93 -8.18 -3.02 -2.61
N MET A 94 -9.05 -2.03 -2.74
CA MET A 94 -9.77 -1.38 -1.65
C MET A 94 -11.26 -1.61 -1.85
N VAL A 95 -11.95 -2.11 -0.82
CA VAL A 95 -13.40 -2.33 -0.86
C VAL A 95 -14.09 -1.30 0.01
N LYS A 96 -15.34 -0.96 -0.32
CA LYS A 96 -16.15 -0.06 0.49
C LYS A 96 -16.30 -0.62 1.90
N ASN A 97 -16.14 0.23 2.91
CA ASN A 97 -16.27 -0.15 4.30
C ASN A 97 -17.74 -0.16 4.73
N GLU A 98 -18.25 -1.34 5.12
CA GLU A 98 -19.60 -1.54 5.66
C GLU A 98 -19.60 -1.79 7.18
N GLY A 99 -18.55 -1.34 7.89
CA GLY A 99 -18.36 -1.51 9.32
C GLY A 99 -17.34 -2.59 9.72
N GLU A 100 -16.58 -3.10 8.75
CA GLU A 100 -15.57 -4.12 9.01
C GLU A 100 -14.30 -3.50 9.63
N PRO A 101 -13.70 -4.17 10.63
CA PRO A 101 -12.41 -3.75 11.17
C PRO A 101 -11.32 -4.02 10.14
N GLY A 102 -10.46 -3.03 9.91
CA GLY A 102 -9.33 -3.14 8.99
C GLY A 102 -8.58 -1.83 8.82
N GLY A 103 -7.53 -1.86 8.01
CA GLY A 103 -6.77 -0.68 7.64
C GLY A 103 -7.37 0.01 6.42
N GLY A 104 -7.48 1.33 6.50
CA GLY A 104 -8.00 2.18 5.42
C GLY A 104 -6.89 2.84 4.60
N PRO A 105 -7.21 3.39 3.42
CA PRO A 105 -6.25 4.16 2.64
C PRO A 105 -6.10 5.56 3.23
N PHE A 106 -4.89 5.93 3.66
CA PHE A 106 -4.63 7.26 4.20
C PHE A 106 -3.29 7.82 3.71
N TRP A 107 -3.21 9.14 3.72
CA TRP A 107 -1.93 9.85 3.64
C TRP A 107 -1.29 9.90 5.02
N VAL A 108 -0.02 9.49 5.08
CA VAL A 108 0.82 9.61 6.29
C VAL A 108 1.93 10.60 5.98
N SER A 109 1.95 11.70 6.73
CA SER A 109 3.00 12.71 6.70
C SER A 109 4.04 12.40 7.78
N LYS A 110 5.28 12.11 7.38
CA LYS A 110 6.40 11.88 8.30
C LYS A 110 7.65 12.57 7.75
N GLU A 111 8.33 13.34 8.58
CA GLU A 111 9.63 13.97 8.26
C GLU A 111 9.63 14.76 6.92
N GLY A 112 8.52 15.45 6.63
CA GLY A 112 8.38 16.24 5.40
C GLY A 112 8.09 15.45 4.13
N SER A 113 7.84 14.14 4.24
CA SER A 113 7.36 13.30 3.13
C SER A 113 5.97 12.77 3.40
N ASP A 114 5.08 12.92 2.42
CA ASP A 114 3.78 12.27 2.42
C ASP A 114 3.85 10.94 1.68
N SER A 115 3.12 9.94 2.17
CA SER A 115 3.02 8.63 1.51
C SER A 115 1.63 8.03 1.70
N LEU A 116 1.17 7.28 0.69
CA LEU A 116 -0.03 6.47 0.80
C LEU A 116 0.24 5.19 1.58
N GLN A 117 -0.55 4.99 2.64
CA GLN A 117 -0.41 3.90 3.60
C GLN A 117 -1.77 3.26 3.91
N ILE A 118 -1.75 2.01 4.37
CA ILE A 118 -2.95 1.27 4.80
C ILE A 118 -2.99 1.35 6.33
N VAL A 119 -3.62 2.40 6.87
CA VAL A 119 -3.58 2.73 8.31
C VAL A 119 -4.70 2.06 9.08
N GLU A 120 -4.31 1.27 10.09
CA GLU A 120 -5.23 0.67 11.03
C GLU A 120 -5.76 1.71 12.02
N SER A 121 -7.02 1.56 12.43
CA SER A 121 -7.65 2.46 13.40
C SER A 121 -6.90 2.58 14.74
N ALA A 122 -6.10 1.57 15.09
CA ALA A 122 -5.25 1.56 16.28
C ALA A 122 -4.01 2.47 16.16
N GLN A 123 -3.60 2.83 14.95
CA GLN A 123 -2.48 3.76 14.70
C GLN A 123 -2.92 5.22 14.69
N ILE A 124 -4.23 5.47 14.64
CA ILE A 124 -4.80 6.81 14.54
C ILE A 124 -5.01 7.37 15.94
N ASN A 125 -4.54 8.59 16.18
CA ASN A 125 -4.70 9.26 17.45
C ASN A 125 -6.17 9.69 17.64
N LYS A 126 -6.94 8.84 18.33
CA LYS A 126 -8.34 9.12 18.67
C LYS A 126 -8.53 10.29 19.64
N LYS A 127 -7.50 10.98 20.11
CA LYS A 127 -7.67 12.23 20.88
C LYS A 127 -7.57 13.47 19.99
N ASP A 128 -7.03 13.33 18.79
CA ASP A 128 -6.94 14.39 17.80
C ASP A 128 -8.26 14.45 17.00
N LYS A 129 -8.98 15.57 17.11
CA LYS A 129 -10.26 15.78 16.43
C LYS A 129 -10.12 15.71 14.90
N LYS A 130 -9.04 16.25 14.35
CA LYS A 130 -8.80 16.24 12.90
C LYS A 130 -8.56 14.82 12.39
N GLN A 131 -7.76 14.04 13.11
CA GLN A 131 -7.56 12.62 12.75
C GLN A 131 -8.83 11.79 12.90
N GLN A 132 -9.64 12.07 13.93
CA GLN A 132 -10.95 11.43 14.06
C GLN A 132 -11.87 11.76 12.88
N GLU A 133 -11.92 13.01 12.43
CA GLU A 133 -12.74 13.43 11.29
C GLU A 133 -12.30 12.73 9.99
N ILE A 134 -10.98 12.65 9.76
CA ILE A 134 -10.39 11.91 8.63
C ILE A 134 -10.75 10.42 8.71
N LEU A 135 -10.67 9.80 9.89
CA LEU A 135 -11.04 8.40 10.06
C LEU A 135 -12.53 8.17 9.78
N LYS A 136 -13.41 9.08 10.23
CA LYS A 136 -14.86 9.00 10.01
C LYS A 136 -15.26 9.23 8.55
N SER A 137 -14.49 9.99 7.78
CA SER A 137 -14.74 10.22 6.36
C SER A 137 -14.16 9.12 5.45
N SER A 138 -13.39 8.18 6.01
CA SER A 138 -12.84 7.06 5.26
C SER A 138 -13.95 6.12 4.78
N THR A 139 -14.02 5.91 3.47
CA THR A 139 -15.08 5.12 2.82
C THR A 139 -14.66 3.69 2.49
N HIS A 140 -13.38 3.36 2.61
CA HIS A 140 -12.80 2.12 2.12
C HIS A 140 -11.84 1.48 3.13
N PHE A 141 -11.65 0.17 3.01
CA PHE A 141 -10.60 -0.57 3.72
C PHE A 141 -9.92 -1.59 2.81
N ASN A 142 -8.74 -2.05 3.22
CA ASN A 142 -8.01 -3.07 2.50
C ASN A 142 -8.37 -4.47 3.03
N PRO A 143 -8.90 -5.38 2.18
CA PRO A 143 -9.22 -6.75 2.54
C PRO A 143 -8.01 -7.69 2.44
N VAL A 144 -6.78 -7.17 2.57
CA VAL A 144 -5.53 -7.90 2.33
C VAL A 144 -5.44 -8.45 0.91
N ASN A 145 -5.96 -7.69 -0.06
CA ASN A 145 -5.86 -7.98 -1.48
C ASN A 145 -4.77 -7.13 -2.12
N LEU A 146 -3.58 -7.71 -2.26
CA LEU A 146 -2.38 -7.05 -2.77
C LEU A 146 -1.81 -7.84 -3.94
N VAL A 147 -1.32 -7.12 -4.95
CA VAL A 147 -0.39 -7.65 -5.96
C VAL A 147 0.91 -6.87 -5.84
N CYS A 148 2.03 -7.58 -5.68
CA CYS A 148 3.32 -6.99 -5.33
C CYS A 148 4.36 -7.22 -6.41
N GLY A 149 5.05 -6.15 -6.81
CA GLY A 149 6.26 -6.18 -7.63
C GLY A 149 7.49 -6.10 -6.73
N VAL A 150 8.25 -7.18 -6.65
CA VAL A 150 9.38 -7.35 -5.71
C VAL A 150 10.74 -7.45 -6.39
N LYS A 151 10.80 -7.07 -7.67
CA LYS A 151 12.03 -7.05 -8.46
C LYS A 151 12.29 -5.67 -9.02
N ASP A 152 13.56 -5.31 -9.09
CA ASP A 152 14.02 -4.06 -9.70
C ASP A 152 14.00 -4.12 -11.24
N TYR A 153 14.39 -3.00 -11.85
CA TYR A 153 14.45 -2.86 -13.31
C TYR A 153 15.51 -3.73 -14.00
N GLN A 154 16.43 -4.32 -13.24
CA GLN A 154 17.45 -5.26 -13.72
C GLN A 154 17.03 -6.73 -13.51
N GLY A 155 15.89 -6.96 -12.85
CA GLY A 155 15.37 -8.29 -12.53
C GLY A 155 15.87 -8.87 -11.20
N ASN A 156 16.66 -8.12 -10.43
CA ASN A 156 17.11 -8.52 -9.10
C ASN A 156 15.96 -8.41 -8.11
N LYS A 157 15.95 -9.26 -7.09
CA LYS A 157 14.98 -9.15 -5.98
C LYS A 157 15.43 -8.03 -5.04
N PHE A 158 14.49 -7.21 -4.60
CA PHE A 158 14.73 -6.28 -3.51
C PHE A 158 14.92 -7.06 -2.19
N ASP A 159 15.80 -6.58 -1.32
CA ASP A 159 15.68 -6.86 0.10
C ASP A 159 14.52 -6.02 0.64
N LEU A 160 13.43 -6.68 1.05
CA LEU A 160 12.23 -5.98 1.47
C LEU A 160 12.40 -5.28 2.83
N LEU A 161 13.38 -5.71 3.63
CA LEU A 161 13.67 -5.12 4.93
C LEU A 161 14.27 -3.72 4.82
N ASP A 162 14.91 -3.40 3.69
CA ASP A 162 15.41 -2.06 3.37
C ASP A 162 14.28 -1.04 3.19
N TYR A 163 13.05 -1.52 2.96
CA TYR A 163 11.86 -0.68 2.72
C TYR A 163 10.86 -0.70 3.88
N ALA A 164 11.25 -1.26 5.03
CA ALA A 164 10.46 -1.29 6.25
C ALA A 164 10.75 -0.07 7.15
N ASP A 165 9.74 0.43 7.85
CA ASP A 165 9.92 1.41 8.93
C ASP A 165 10.12 0.68 10.27
N HIS A 166 11.38 0.51 10.66
CA HIS A 166 11.77 -0.16 11.90
C HIS A 166 11.44 0.65 13.17
N ASN A 167 11.08 1.94 13.02
CA ASN A 167 10.68 2.80 14.13
C ASN A 167 9.18 2.78 14.38
N ALA A 168 8.38 2.36 13.40
CA ALA A 168 6.97 2.11 13.65
C ALA A 168 6.86 0.95 14.65
N VAL A 169 5.95 1.02 15.61
CA VAL A 169 5.65 -0.03 16.60
C VAL A 169 4.20 0.12 17.07
N PHE A 170 3.56 -0.99 17.42
CA PHE A 170 2.29 -1.01 18.13
C PHE A 170 2.52 -1.32 19.60
N ILE A 171 1.85 -0.57 20.47
CA ILE A 171 1.82 -0.88 21.91
C ILE A 171 0.49 -1.54 22.22
N THR A 172 0.50 -2.84 22.50
CA THR A 172 -0.70 -3.59 22.84
C THR A 172 -0.74 -3.90 24.34
N PRO A 173 -1.87 -3.66 25.02
CA PRO A 173 -2.05 -4.16 26.38
C PRO A 173 -2.20 -5.69 26.32
N LYS A 174 -1.48 -6.39 27.20
CA LYS A 174 -1.60 -7.84 27.38
C LYS A 174 -1.73 -8.12 28.86
N THR A 175 -2.44 -9.18 29.23
CA THR A 175 -2.46 -9.68 30.61
C THR A 175 -1.74 -11.02 30.64
N LYS A 176 -0.74 -11.15 31.51
CA LYS A 176 -0.05 -12.43 31.75
C LYS A 176 0.01 -12.68 33.24
N ASN A 177 -0.52 -13.83 33.68
CA ASN A 177 -0.59 -14.22 35.09
C ASN A 177 -1.24 -13.15 35.98
N GLY A 178 -2.34 -12.55 35.51
CA GLY A 178 -3.07 -11.50 36.23
C GLY A 178 -2.35 -10.15 36.33
N LYS A 179 -1.19 -9.98 35.68
CA LYS A 179 -0.48 -8.70 35.59
C LYS A 179 -0.69 -8.06 34.23
N ASP A 180 -0.98 -6.77 34.25
CA ASP A 180 -1.04 -5.95 33.05
C ASP A 180 0.37 -5.68 32.53
N LEU A 181 0.55 -5.91 31.24
CA LEU A 181 1.78 -5.72 30.50
C LEU A 181 1.49 -4.85 29.28
N LYS A 182 2.53 -4.16 28.81
CA LYS A 182 2.54 -3.52 27.49
C LYS A 182 3.52 -4.29 26.62
N ALA A 183 3.04 -4.83 25.51
CA ALA A 183 3.89 -5.45 24.49
C ALA A 183 4.18 -4.42 23.40
N LEU A 184 5.45 -4.35 22.99
CA LEU A 184 5.86 -3.68 21.76
C LEU A 184 5.78 -4.72 20.65
N GLU A 185 4.78 -4.57 19.78
CA GLU A 185 4.64 -5.38 18.59
C GLU A 185 5.23 -4.61 17.42
N LEU A 186 6.13 -5.25 16.67
CA LEU A 186 6.61 -4.67 15.42
C LEU A 186 5.43 -4.43 14.48
N PRO A 187 5.48 -3.34 13.71
CA PRO A 187 4.37 -2.87 12.91
C PRO A 187 4.08 -3.92 11.85
N GLY A 188 2.81 -4.31 11.78
CA GLY A 188 2.35 -5.40 10.92
C GLY A 188 2.62 -5.16 9.43
N LEU A 189 2.17 -6.12 8.63
CA LEU A 189 2.47 -6.29 7.21
C LEU A 189 2.34 -5.00 6.36
N TRP A 190 1.52 -4.03 6.74
CA TRP A 190 1.14 -2.91 5.87
C TRP A 190 1.99 -1.66 6.04
N ASN A 191 1.92 -0.98 7.18
CA ASN A 191 2.57 0.33 7.34
C ASN A 191 3.97 0.24 7.91
N GLY A 192 4.30 -0.88 8.53
CA GLY A 192 5.64 -1.15 9.02
C GLY A 192 6.50 -1.78 7.94
N ALA A 193 6.19 -3.04 7.64
CA ALA A 193 6.98 -3.84 6.71
C ALA A 193 7.00 -3.33 5.26
N MET A 194 6.06 -2.47 4.88
CA MET A 194 5.96 -1.91 3.52
C MET A 194 5.90 -0.37 3.50
N ALA A 195 6.44 0.29 4.52
CA ALA A 195 6.38 1.74 4.69
C ALA A 195 6.92 2.52 3.48
N HIS A 196 8.00 2.04 2.88
CA HIS A 196 8.70 2.74 1.80
C HIS A 196 8.42 2.15 0.42
N TRP A 197 7.29 1.45 0.25
CA TRP A 197 6.85 0.92 -1.03
C TRP A 197 6.05 1.94 -1.84
N ASN A 198 6.18 1.87 -3.17
CA ASN A 198 5.31 2.63 -4.07
C ASN A 198 3.90 2.00 -4.06
N THR A 199 2.90 2.79 -3.69
CA THR A 199 1.55 2.29 -3.36
C THR A 199 0.52 2.82 -4.33
N ILE A 200 -0.29 1.92 -4.90
CA ILE A 200 -1.43 2.25 -5.76
C ILE A 200 -2.69 1.67 -5.13
N PHE A 201 -3.67 2.52 -4.81
CA PHE A 201 -4.98 2.08 -4.35
C PHE A 201 -5.95 1.97 -5.53
N VAL A 202 -6.70 0.87 -5.56
CA VAL A 202 -7.68 0.57 -6.61
C VAL A 202 -8.97 0.17 -5.93
N GLU A 203 -10.06 0.90 -6.18
CA GLU A 203 -11.38 0.44 -5.75
C GLU A 203 -11.72 -0.87 -6.48
N VAL A 204 -12.12 -1.88 -5.70
CA VAL A 204 -12.57 -3.17 -6.22
C VAL A 204 -13.95 -3.50 -5.65
N PRO A 205 -14.79 -4.27 -6.38
CA PRO A 205 -16.12 -4.62 -5.89
C PRO A 205 -16.08 -5.35 -4.54
N LEU A 206 -17.06 -5.08 -3.67
CA LEU A 206 -17.18 -5.71 -2.35
C LEU A 206 -17.19 -7.25 -2.43
N MET A 207 -17.74 -7.80 -3.52
CA MET A 207 -17.77 -9.25 -3.76
C MET A 207 -16.39 -9.92 -3.87
N THR A 208 -15.31 -9.14 -3.97
CA THR A 208 -13.93 -9.66 -3.87
C THR A 208 -13.48 -9.93 -2.43
N PHE A 209 -14.31 -9.57 -1.45
CA PHE A 209 -14.06 -9.73 -0.03
C PHE A 209 -15.21 -10.49 0.65
N ASN A 210 -14.95 -11.76 0.96
CA ASN A 210 -15.87 -12.66 1.64
C ASN A 210 -15.11 -13.38 2.77
N PRO A 211 -14.88 -12.70 3.91
CA PRO A 211 -14.12 -13.26 5.02
C PRO A 211 -14.95 -14.29 5.80
N VAL A 212 -14.30 -15.39 6.20
CA VAL A 212 -14.84 -16.37 7.14
C VAL A 212 -14.01 -16.29 8.42
N LYS A 213 -14.52 -15.55 9.41
CA LYS A 213 -13.89 -15.37 10.72
C LYS A 213 -14.47 -16.33 11.76
N THR A 214 -15.72 -16.72 11.59
CA THR A 214 -16.48 -17.64 12.43
C THR A 214 -17.25 -18.64 11.57
N VAL A 215 -17.65 -19.78 12.13
CA VAL A 215 -18.46 -20.78 11.41
C VAL A 215 -19.77 -20.18 10.90
N ASN A 216 -20.37 -19.24 11.64
CA ASN A 216 -21.61 -18.58 11.24
C ASN A 216 -21.46 -17.68 10.01
N ASP A 217 -20.25 -17.21 9.69
CA ASP A 217 -20.02 -16.44 8.46
C ASP A 217 -20.36 -17.27 7.22
N LEU A 218 -20.18 -18.60 7.26
CA LEU A 218 -20.54 -19.49 6.15
C LEU A 218 -22.03 -19.46 5.82
N LEU A 219 -22.90 -19.02 6.73
CA LEU A 219 -24.35 -18.89 6.46
C LEU A 219 -24.69 -17.67 5.60
N LYS A 220 -23.75 -16.74 5.39
CA LYS A 220 -23.96 -15.58 4.52
C LYS A 220 -24.11 -16.02 3.07
N SER A 221 -24.91 -15.27 2.31
CA SER A 221 -25.24 -15.59 0.91
C SER A 221 -24.02 -15.80 0.01
N ALA A 222 -22.92 -15.09 0.25
CA ALA A 222 -21.68 -15.23 -0.52
C ALA A 222 -20.99 -16.61 -0.38
N HIS A 223 -21.33 -17.38 0.66
CA HIS A 223 -20.79 -18.71 0.94
C HIS A 223 -21.80 -19.83 0.70
N GLN A 224 -23.02 -19.50 0.31
CA GLN A 224 -24.11 -20.45 0.09
C GLN A 224 -24.33 -20.64 -1.41
N ILE A 225 -24.36 -21.89 -1.86
CA ILE A 225 -24.80 -22.23 -3.22
C ILE A 225 -26.33 -22.27 -3.17
N LYS A 226 -26.97 -21.36 -3.90
CA LYS A 226 -28.42 -21.43 -4.12
C LYS A 226 -28.76 -22.49 -5.15
#